data_AF-A0A9R1TNA3-F1
#
_entry.id   AF-A0A9R1TNA3-F1
#
_cell.length_a   1.000
_cell.length_b   1.000
_cell.length_c   1.000
_cell.angle_alpha   90.00
_cell.angle_beta   90.00
_cell.angle_gamma   90.00
#
_symmetry.space_group_name_H-M   'P 1'
#
loop_
_entity.id
_entity.type
_entity.pdbx_description
1 polymer ?
#
loop_
_entity_poly.entity_id
_entity_poly.type
_entity_poly.pdbx_seq_one_letter_code
_entity_poly.pdbx_strand_id
1 'polypeptide(L)'
;MLPDSELEKKFLRAQNILHHVTRSIAFLGMWPVEVTNQSKMRLILYLTYHTYRVSMQLIELAIIIGNLELTIDNLTVTGFQIAVILRLTIWRFNPKMRYTIEKLNEIHQRHMFNNAREMDIFIKYSEYSEGIYKIIMVTSVTCCVSWYITPFQNYIFASKWSDPSYCYFQV
;
A
#
# COMPACT_ATOMS: atom_id res chain seq x y z
N MET A 1 -17.74 35.69 2.45
CA MET A 1 -16.98 35.20 3.61
C MET A 1 -17.74 34.01 4.15
N LEU A 2 -17.16 32.81 4.13
CA LEU A 2 -17.75 31.66 4.82
C LEU A 2 -17.78 31.97 6.32
N PRO A 3 -18.88 31.69 7.04
CA PRO A 3 -18.93 31.91 8.48
C PRO A 3 -17.82 31.08 9.15
N ASP A 4 -17.08 31.70 10.07
CA ASP A 4 -15.87 31.11 10.69
C ASP A 4 -16.12 29.70 11.26
N SER A 5 -17.35 29.43 11.70
CA SER A 5 -17.78 28.13 12.22
C SER A 5 -17.87 27.00 11.16
N GLU A 6 -18.15 27.31 9.90
CA GLU A 6 -18.17 26.29 8.82
C GLU A 6 -16.76 25.98 8.32
N LEU A 7 -15.91 26.99 8.22
CA LEU A 7 -14.52 26.83 7.82
C LEU A 7 -13.76 25.97 8.86
N GLU A 8 -14.06 26.18 10.14
CA GLU A 8 -13.54 25.40 11.26
C GLU A 8 -13.95 23.92 11.22
N LYS A 9 -15.20 23.63 10.85
CA LYS A 9 -15.68 22.24 10.66
C LYS A 9 -14.96 21.54 9.50
N LYS A 10 -14.75 22.25 8.38
CA LYS A 10 -14.01 21.70 7.23
C LYS A 10 -12.54 21.44 7.57
N PHE A 11 -11.92 22.32 8.33
CA PHE A 11 -10.55 22.13 8.82
C PHE A 11 -10.42 20.90 9.72
N LEU A 12 -11.33 20.72 10.68
CA LEU A 12 -11.36 19.54 11.55
C LEU A 12 -11.53 18.24 10.74
N ARG A 13 -12.37 18.27 9.69
CA ARG A 13 -12.56 17.13 8.79
C ARG A 13 -11.28 16.80 8.01
N ALA A 14 -10.60 17.80 7.46
CA ALA A 14 -9.32 17.65 6.78
C ALA A 14 -8.26 17.01 7.69
N GLN A 15 -8.20 17.46 8.94
CA GLN A 15 -7.29 16.89 9.95
C GLN A 15 -7.58 15.43 10.27
N ASN A 16 -8.87 15.07 10.35
CA ASN A 16 -9.26 13.70 10.62
C ASN A 16 -8.88 12.75 9.47
N ILE A 17 -8.97 13.20 8.22
CA ILE A 17 -8.58 12.41 7.03
C ILE A 17 -7.08 12.09 7.06
N LEU A 18 -6.24 13.08 7.38
CA LEU A 18 -4.79 12.86 7.45
C LEU A 18 -4.43 11.90 8.60
N HIS A 19 -5.15 11.99 9.72
CA HIS A 19 -5.03 11.05 10.83
C HIS A 19 -5.42 9.61 10.41
N HIS A 20 -6.46 9.44 9.58
CA HIS A 20 -6.81 8.13 9.03
C HIS A 20 -5.70 7.53 8.16
N VAL A 21 -5.10 8.31 7.27
CA VAL A 21 -3.98 7.85 6.43
C VAL A 21 -2.76 7.49 7.28
N THR A 22 -2.44 8.36 8.25
CA THR A 22 -1.35 8.16 9.21
C THR A 22 -1.54 6.89 10.01
N ARG A 23 -2.77 6.63 10.47
CA ARG A 23 -3.13 5.41 11.20
C ARG A 23 -2.95 4.14 10.38
N SER A 24 -3.27 4.15 9.08
CA SER A 24 -3.04 3.00 8.21
C SER A 24 -1.55 2.67 8.07
N ILE A 25 -0.71 3.71 7.91
CA ILE A 25 0.75 3.55 7.79
C ILE A 25 1.37 3.11 9.14
N ALA A 26 0.84 3.63 10.26
CA ALA A 26 1.24 3.24 11.61
C ALA A 26 0.79 1.82 11.97
N PHE A 27 -0.37 1.37 11.51
CA PHE A 27 -0.84 0.00 11.70
C PHE A 27 0.08 -1.02 11.05
N LEU A 28 0.54 -0.73 9.83
CA LEU A 28 1.56 -1.52 9.12
C LEU A 28 2.94 -1.47 9.80
N GLY A 29 3.09 -0.72 10.90
CA GLY A 29 4.33 -0.56 11.63
C GLY A 29 5.36 0.26 10.86
N MET A 30 4.97 0.95 9.78
CA MET A 30 5.89 1.66 8.86
C MET A 30 6.07 3.14 9.21
N TRP A 31 5.34 3.64 10.20
CA TRP A 31 5.39 5.04 10.60
C TRP A 31 6.73 5.41 11.26
N PRO A 32 7.45 6.44 10.74
CA PRO A 32 8.80 6.77 11.20
C PRO A 32 8.85 7.75 12.38
N VAL A 33 7.73 8.40 12.74
CA VAL A 33 7.74 9.51 13.72
C VAL A 33 7.65 9.02 15.16
N GLU A 34 6.82 8.00 15.44
CA GLU A 34 6.69 7.40 16.77
C GLU A 34 7.25 5.98 16.75
N VAL A 35 8.58 5.88 16.84
CA VAL A 35 9.28 4.60 16.80
C VAL A 35 9.21 3.90 18.16
N THR A 36 8.02 3.46 18.55
CA THR A 36 7.81 2.61 19.74
C THR A 36 8.52 1.27 19.53
N ASN A 37 9.05 0.66 20.61
CA ASN A 37 9.73 -0.64 20.52
C ASN A 37 8.88 -1.73 19.84
N GLN A 38 7.55 -1.68 20.02
CA GLN A 38 6.60 -2.56 19.31
C GLN A 38 6.53 -2.33 17.78
N SER A 39 6.73 -1.09 17.31
CA SER A 39 6.80 -0.79 15.86
C SER A 39 8.08 -1.36 15.24
N LYS A 40 9.20 -1.30 15.98
CA LYS A 40 10.46 -1.93 15.55
C LYS A 40 10.34 -3.44 15.45
N MET A 41 9.77 -4.11 16.45
CA MET A 41 9.57 -5.57 16.42
C MET A 41 8.65 -6.00 15.27
N ARG A 42 7.54 -5.28 15.04
CA ARG A 42 6.64 -5.57 13.91
C ARG A 42 7.34 -5.43 12.56
N LEU A 43 8.19 -4.41 12.38
CA LEU A 43 8.98 -4.27 11.16
C LEU A 43 9.96 -5.42 10.99
N ILE A 44 10.69 -5.79 12.05
CA ILE A 44 11.67 -6.87 11.98
C ILE A 44 10.97 -8.17 11.57
N LEU A 45 9.85 -8.51 12.21
CA LEU A 45 9.05 -9.68 11.84
C LEU A 45 8.57 -9.60 10.39
N TYR A 46 8.11 -8.44 9.94
CA TYR A 46 7.66 -8.22 8.57
C TYR A 46 8.79 -8.38 7.54
N LEU A 47 9.97 -7.81 7.82
CA LEU A 47 11.15 -7.93 6.97
C LEU A 47 11.65 -9.38 6.95
N THR A 48 11.77 -10.03 8.10
CA THR A 48 12.18 -11.44 8.18
C THR A 48 11.23 -12.35 7.41
N TYR A 49 9.92 -12.18 7.58
CA TYR A 49 8.90 -12.92 6.82
C TYR A 49 9.08 -12.73 5.31
N HIS A 50 9.26 -11.49 4.87
CA HIS A 50 9.41 -11.19 3.45
C HIS A 50 10.75 -11.65 2.87
N THR A 51 11.84 -11.55 3.62
CA THR A 51 13.15 -12.09 3.22
C THR A 51 13.06 -13.61 3.05
N TYR A 52 12.42 -14.30 3.99
CA TYR A 52 12.17 -15.74 3.87
C TYR A 52 11.34 -16.06 2.62
N ARG A 53 10.23 -15.33 2.40
CA ARG A 53 9.36 -15.55 1.25
C ARG A 53 10.07 -15.32 -0.09
N VAL A 54 10.87 -14.26 -0.20
CA VAL A 54 11.67 -13.99 -1.41
C VAL A 54 12.73 -15.07 -1.60
N SER A 55 13.37 -15.56 -0.53
CA SER A 55 14.34 -16.65 -0.66
C SER A 55 13.72 -17.94 -1.21
N MET A 56 12.50 -18.29 -0.78
CA MET A 56 11.75 -19.43 -1.33
C MET A 56 11.44 -19.24 -2.82
N GLN A 57 10.97 -18.06 -3.21
CA GLN A 57 10.69 -17.73 -4.62
C GLN A 57 11.94 -17.79 -5.50
N LEU A 58 13.10 -17.37 -4.98
CA LEU A 58 14.38 -17.48 -5.70
C LEU A 58 14.80 -18.94 -5.90
N ILE A 59 14.53 -19.82 -4.92
CA ILE A 59 14.79 -21.26 -5.06
C ILE A 59 13.86 -21.86 -6.12
N GLU A 60 12.56 -21.53 -6.10
CA GLU A 60 11.61 -21.95 -7.13
C GLU A 60 12.03 -21.47 -8.52
N LEU A 61 12.47 -20.21 -8.63
CA LEU A 61 12.99 -19.67 -9.88
C LEU A 61 14.17 -20.51 -10.39
N ALA A 62 15.10 -20.90 -9.51
CA ALA A 62 16.25 -21.72 -9.88
C ALA A 62 15.86 -23.13 -10.39
N ILE A 63 14.79 -23.71 -9.86
CA ILE A 63 14.28 -25.04 -10.28
C ILE A 63 13.58 -24.96 -11.65
N ILE A 64 12.94 -23.84 -11.96
CA ILE A 64 12.09 -23.64 -13.15
C ILE A 64 12.90 -23.15 -14.37
N ILE A 65 14.21 -22.90 -14.21
CA ILE A 65 15.14 -22.56 -15.31
C ILE A 65 15.13 -23.69 -16.35
N GLY A 66 14.36 -23.47 -17.41
CA GLY A 66 14.07 -24.48 -18.44
C GLY A 66 12.77 -24.20 -19.18
N ASN A 67 11.79 -23.59 -18.50
CA ASN A 67 10.57 -23.09 -19.14
C ASN A 67 10.54 -21.55 -19.07
N LEU A 68 10.65 -20.90 -20.23
CA LEU A 68 10.73 -19.44 -20.34
C LEU A 68 9.47 -18.75 -19.81
N GLU A 69 8.28 -19.32 -20.06
CA GLU A 69 7.00 -18.73 -19.65
C GLU A 69 6.87 -18.69 -18.13
N LEU A 70 7.11 -19.83 -17.47
CA LEU A 70 7.07 -19.89 -16.00
C LEU A 70 8.21 -19.11 -15.34
N THR A 71 9.36 -18.98 -16.00
CA THR A 71 10.48 -18.18 -15.49
C THR A 71 10.12 -16.69 -15.46
N ILE A 72 9.50 -16.18 -16.54
CA ILE A 72 9.10 -14.77 -16.63
C ILE A 72 8.00 -14.45 -15.61
N ASP A 73 7.01 -15.34 -15.46
CA ASP A 73 5.93 -15.15 -14.49
C ASP A 73 6.47 -15.09 -13.05
N ASN A 74 7.29 -16.08 -12.66
CA ASN A 74 7.87 -16.12 -11.32
C ASN A 74 8.82 -14.93 -11.06
N LEU A 75 9.62 -14.52 -12.06
CA LEU A 75 10.48 -13.34 -11.96
C LEU A 75 9.66 -12.05 -11.78
N THR A 76 8.54 -11.91 -12.47
CA THR A 76 7.66 -10.74 -12.37
C THR A 76 7.05 -10.64 -10.97
N VAL A 77 6.56 -11.75 -10.43
CA VAL A 77 6.00 -11.82 -9.08
C VAL A 77 7.05 -11.51 -8.02
N THR A 78 8.23 -12.13 -8.14
CA THR A 78 9.34 -11.93 -7.21
C THR A 78 9.87 -10.49 -7.28
N GLY A 79 10.03 -9.96 -8.50
CA GLY A 79 10.49 -8.58 -8.74
C GLY A 79 9.52 -7.53 -8.19
N PHE A 80 8.21 -7.74 -8.35
CA PHE A 80 7.19 -6.88 -7.75
C PHE A 80 7.29 -6.90 -6.22
N GLN A 81 7.42 -8.08 -5.61
CA GLN A 81 7.53 -8.21 -4.15
C GLN A 81 8.79 -7.53 -3.61
N ILE A 82 9.93 -7.69 -4.27
CA ILE A 82 11.18 -6.99 -3.93
C ILE A 82 11.02 -5.48 -4.06
N ALA A 83 10.41 -4.98 -5.15
CA ALA A 83 10.21 -3.56 -5.37
C ALA A 83 9.33 -2.92 -4.29
N VAL A 84 8.29 -3.62 -3.84
CA VAL A 84 7.44 -3.18 -2.71
C VAL A 84 8.28 -3.11 -1.44
N ILE A 85 9.02 -4.15 -1.07
CA ILE A 85 9.85 -4.18 0.14
C ILE A 85 10.89 -3.06 0.13
N LEU A 86 11.57 -2.86 -1.00
CA LEU A 86 12.57 -1.81 -1.17
C LEU A 86 11.95 -0.43 -0.98
N ARG A 87 10.82 -0.14 -1.64
CA ARG A 87 10.13 1.15 -1.49
C ARG A 87 9.74 1.43 -0.04
N LEU A 88 9.20 0.43 0.66
CA LEU A 88 8.81 0.54 2.06
C LEU A 88 10.01 0.77 2.98
N THR A 89 11.12 0.09 2.71
CA THR A 89 12.37 0.19 3.46
C THR A 89 13.02 1.56 3.27
N ILE A 90 13.14 2.02 2.02
CA ILE A 90 13.71 3.33 1.68
C ILE A 90 12.92 4.47 2.34
N TRP A 91 11.59 4.41 2.32
CA TRP A 91 10.75 5.43 2.96
C TRP A 91 10.99 5.54 4.46
N ARG A 92 11.22 4.42 5.14
CA ARG A 92 11.46 4.40 6.59
C ARG A 92 12.86 4.89 6.97
N PHE A 93 13.89 4.46 6.24
CA PHE A 93 15.28 4.77 6.59
C PHE A 93 15.73 6.14 6.10
N ASN A 94 14.93 6.84 5.28
CA ASN A 94 15.27 8.17 4.81
C ASN A 94 14.97 9.24 5.88
N PRO A 95 15.99 9.88 6.49
CA PRO A 95 15.77 10.89 7.52
C PRO A 95 15.03 12.13 6.98
N LYS A 96 15.13 12.42 5.67
CA LYS A 96 14.41 13.53 5.05
C LYS A 96 12.90 13.32 5.07
N MET A 97 12.44 12.08 4.90
CA MET A 97 11.01 11.76 4.95
C MET A 97 10.44 11.97 6.35
N ARG A 98 11.18 11.56 7.38
CA ARG A 98 10.80 11.83 8.78
C ARG A 98 10.68 13.33 9.05
N TYR A 99 11.67 14.10 8.63
CA TYR A 99 11.66 15.56 8.77
C TYR A 99 10.46 16.19 8.04
N THR A 100 10.17 15.77 6.80
CA THR A 100 9.01 16.27 6.04
C THR A 100 7.69 15.95 6.74
N ILE A 101 7.54 14.76 7.32
CA ILE A 101 6.32 14.37 8.03
C ILE A 101 6.18 15.18 9.33
N GLU A 102 7.26 15.37 10.09
CA GLU A 102 7.25 16.20 11.30
C GLU A 102 6.87 17.65 10.96
N LYS A 103 7.45 18.23 9.90
CA LYS A 103 7.09 19.57 9.42
C LYS A 103 5.65 19.65 8.91
N LEU A 104 5.16 18.62 8.23
CA LEU A 104 3.77 18.55 7.78
C LEU A 104 2.81 18.52 8.98
N ASN A 105 3.17 17.80 10.06
CA ASN A 105 2.39 17.73 11.28
C ASN A 105 2.41 19.07 12.06
N GLU A 106 3.54 19.78 12.06
CA GLU A 106 3.65 21.14 12.62
C GLU A 106 2.77 22.14 11.86
N ILE A 107 2.81 22.13 10.51
CA ILE A 107 1.96 22.98 9.66
C ILE A 107 0.47 22.66 9.86
N HIS A 108 0.15 21.43 10.28
CA HIS A 108 -1.20 21.01 10.57
C HIS A 108 -1.79 21.63 11.84
N GLN A 109 -0.95 22.21 12.70
CA GLN A 109 -1.42 22.83 13.93
C GLN A 109 -2.00 24.22 13.62
N ARG A 110 -3.20 24.46 14.17
CA ARG A 110 -4.04 25.63 13.91
C ARG A 110 -3.32 26.98 14.09
N HIS A 111 -2.27 27.01 14.92
CA HIS A 111 -1.52 28.22 15.25
C HIS A 111 -0.60 28.74 14.13
N MET A 112 -0.39 27.96 13.04
CA MET A 112 0.45 28.36 11.90
C MET A 112 -0.32 29.06 10.78
N PHE A 113 -1.65 29.00 10.76
CA PHE A 113 -2.47 29.62 9.72
C PHE A 113 -2.82 31.05 10.11
N ASN A 114 -2.04 32.01 9.62
CA ASN A 114 -2.27 33.44 9.88
C ASN A 114 -3.34 34.06 8.97
N ASN A 115 -3.76 33.35 7.91
CA ASN A 115 -4.63 33.91 6.88
C ASN A 115 -5.75 32.93 6.46
N ALA A 116 -6.98 33.43 6.38
CA ALA A 116 -8.15 32.63 5.96
C ALA A 116 -7.99 32.03 4.55
N ARG A 117 -7.18 32.67 3.69
CA ARG A 117 -6.85 32.17 2.34
C ARG A 117 -5.97 30.93 2.36
N GLU A 118 -5.03 30.83 3.29
CA GLU A 118 -4.15 29.65 3.42
C GLU A 118 -4.94 28.44 3.91
N MET A 119 -5.89 28.66 4.83
CA MET A 119 -6.76 27.62 5.34
C MET A 119 -7.69 27.04 4.26
N ASP A 120 -8.22 27.88 3.37
CA ASP A 120 -9.04 27.43 2.23
C ASP A 120 -8.25 26.57 1.23
N ILE A 121 -7.00 26.97 0.92
CA ILE A 121 -6.11 26.19 0.06
C ILE A 121 -5.80 24.82 0.69
N PHE A 122 -5.54 24.80 1.99
CA PHE A 122 -5.27 23.57 2.73
C PHE A 122 -6.47 22.61 2.71
N ILE A 123 -7.67 23.12 2.98
CA ILE A 123 -8.92 22.34 2.94
C ILE A 123 -9.11 21.74 1.54
N LYS A 124 -8.98 22.55 0.49
CA LYS A 124 -9.13 22.11 -0.89
C LYS A 124 -8.12 21.02 -1.25
N TYR A 125 -6.86 21.17 -0.84
CA TYR A 125 -5.83 20.16 -1.06
C TYR A 125 -6.14 18.84 -0.33
N SER A 126 -6.62 18.92 0.91
CA SER A 126 -7.00 17.73 1.70
C SER A 126 -8.17 16.97 1.08
N GLU A 127 -9.17 17.67 0.52
CA GLU A 127 -10.30 17.04 -0.18
C GLU A 127 -9.84 16.26 -1.43
N TYR A 128 -8.92 16.83 -2.23
CA TYR A 128 -8.34 16.11 -3.37
C TYR A 128 -7.54 14.89 -2.92
N SER A 129 -6.76 15.01 -1.85
CA SER A 129 -5.99 13.90 -1.28
C SER A 129 -6.88 12.76 -0.80
N GLU A 130 -8.02 13.07 -0.18
CA GLU A 130 -9.02 12.08 0.25
C GLU A 130 -9.55 11.26 -0.93
N GLY A 131 -9.91 11.94 -2.03
CA GLY A 131 -10.40 11.30 -3.25
C GLY A 131 -9.39 10.30 -3.82
N ILE A 132 -8.14 10.73 -3.95
CA ILE A 132 -7.05 9.88 -4.46
C ILE A 132 -6.82 8.69 -3.52
N TYR A 133 -6.76 8.93 -2.20
CA TYR A 133 -6.55 7.88 -1.21
C TYR A 133 -7.64 6.81 -1.27
N LYS A 134 -8.91 7.21 -1.41
CA LYS A 134 -10.03 6.28 -1.51
C LYS A 134 -9.93 5.41 -2.76
N ILE A 135 -9.56 5.99 -3.91
CA ILE A 135 -9.36 5.24 -5.15
C ILE A 135 -8.24 4.21 -4.97
N ILE A 136 -7.08 4.62 -4.43
CA ILE A 136 -5.93 3.73 -4.20
C ILE A 136 -6.29 2.60 -3.24
N MET A 137 -7.03 2.89 -2.17
CA MET A 137 -7.47 1.88 -1.22
C MET A 137 -8.39 0.85 -1.87
N VAL A 138 -9.39 1.30 -2.65
CA VAL A 138 -10.31 0.40 -3.34
C VAL A 138 -9.57 -0.48 -4.34
N THR A 139 -8.69 0.11 -5.17
CA THR A 139 -7.91 -0.66 -6.16
C THR A 139 -6.94 -1.63 -5.51
N SER A 140 -6.35 -1.27 -4.37
CA SER A 140 -5.47 -2.17 -3.61
C SER A 140 -6.25 -3.35 -3.04
N VAL A 141 -7.44 -3.12 -2.48
CA VAL A 141 -8.30 -4.18 -1.95
C VAL A 141 -8.78 -5.11 -3.06
N THR A 142 -9.25 -4.57 -4.19
CA THR A 142 -9.67 -5.41 -5.32
C THR A 142 -8.52 -6.19 -5.92
N CYS A 143 -7.31 -5.62 -6.00
CA CYS A 143 -6.11 -6.32 -6.43
C CYS A 143 -5.77 -7.50 -5.49
N CYS A 144 -5.76 -7.26 -4.17
CA CYS A 144 -5.52 -8.31 -3.18
C CYS A 144 -6.58 -9.42 -3.27
N VAL A 145 -7.86 -9.06 -3.35
CA VAL A 145 -8.96 -10.02 -3.49
C VAL A 145 -8.81 -10.81 -4.79
N SER A 146 -8.50 -10.15 -5.90
CA SER A 146 -8.25 -10.80 -7.19
C SER A 146 -7.12 -11.82 -7.09
N TRP A 147 -6.02 -11.47 -6.43
CA TRP A 147 -4.87 -12.35 -6.26
C TRP A 147 -5.20 -13.62 -5.45
N TYR A 148 -6.02 -13.50 -4.41
CA TYR A 148 -6.48 -14.66 -3.63
C TYR A 148 -7.51 -15.53 -4.39
N ILE A 149 -8.22 -14.95 -5.35
CA ILE A 149 -9.19 -15.66 -6.19
C ILE A 149 -8.51 -16.41 -7.34
N THR A 150 -7.32 -15.99 -7.80
CA THR A 150 -6.55 -16.65 -8.87
C THR A 150 -6.38 -18.18 -8.69
N PRO A 151 -5.97 -18.74 -7.54
CA PRO A 151 -5.86 -20.18 -7.38
C PRO A 151 -7.21 -20.91 -7.50
N PHE A 152 -8.30 -20.27 -7.06
CA PHE A 152 -9.65 -20.83 -7.20
C PHE A 152 -10.11 -20.83 -8.66
N GLN A 153 -9.80 -19.78 -9.41
CA GLN A 153 -10.04 -19.73 -10.85
C GLN A 153 -9.27 -20.85 -11.56
N ASN A 154 -7.98 -21.01 -11.26
CA ASN A 154 -7.14 -22.05 -11.85
C ASN A 154 -7.66 -23.46 -11.53
N TYR A 155 -8.16 -23.69 -10.31
CA TYR A 155 -8.80 -24.96 -9.92
C TYR A 155 -10.06 -25.26 -10.75
N ILE A 156 -10.95 -24.28 -10.94
CA ILE A 156 -12.17 -24.44 -11.76
C ILE A 156 -11.81 -24.68 -13.23
N PHE A 157 -10.82 -23.98 -13.77
CA PHE A 157 -10.36 -24.21 -15.13
C PHE A 157 -9.77 -25.62 -15.28
N ALA A 158 -8.88 -26.02 -14.38
CA ALA A 158 -8.32 -27.37 -14.39
C ALA A 158 -9.43 -28.44 -14.32
N SER A 159 -10.43 -28.29 -13.43
CA SER A 159 -11.53 -29.25 -13.29
C SER A 159 -12.40 -29.37 -14.55
N LYS A 160 -12.65 -28.26 -15.25
CA LYS A 160 -13.44 -28.25 -16.50
C LYS A 160 -12.68 -28.83 -17.70
N TRP A 161 -11.36 -28.70 -17.73
CA TRP A 161 -10.53 -29.25 -18.80
C TRP A 161 -10.17 -30.74 -18.58
N SER A 162 -10.26 -31.24 -17.34
CA SER A 162 -10.15 -32.66 -17.02
C SER A 162 -11.44 -33.47 -17.26
N ASP A 163 -12.53 -32.82 -17.68
CA ASP A 163 -13.77 -33.50 -18.07
C ASP A 163 -13.60 -34.11 -19.49
N PRO A 164 -13.69 -35.44 -19.67
CA PRO A 164 -13.41 -36.12 -20.95
C PRO A 164 -14.36 -35.73 -22.10
N SER A 165 -15.44 -35.02 -21.80
CA SER A 165 -16.45 -34.52 -22.74
C SER A 165 -15.91 -33.53 -23.78
N TYR A 166 -14.80 -32.83 -23.48
CA TYR A 166 -14.24 -31.79 -24.37
C TYR A 166 -13.06 -32.28 -25.23
N CYS A 167 -12.59 -33.51 -25.04
CA CYS A 167 -11.47 -34.07 -25.81
C CYS A 167 -11.88 -34.60 -27.21
N TYR A 168 -13.18 -34.59 -27.53
CA TYR A 168 -13.71 -35.10 -28.81
C TYR A 168 -13.91 -34.04 -29.91
N PHE A 169 -13.53 -32.78 -29.68
CA PHE A 169 -13.76 -31.69 -30.63
C PHE A 169 -12.48 -31.02 -31.16
N GLN A 170 -11.42 -31.81 -31.38
CA GLN A 170 -10.34 -31.46 -32.31
C GLN A 170 -9.90 -32.71 -33.10
N VAL A 171 -10.56 -32.91 -34.25
CA VAL A 171 -10.02 -33.64 -35.42
C VAL A 171 -9.95 -32.62 -36.55
#